data_AF-A0A1Y3YRN8-F1
#
_entry.id   AF-A0A1Y3YRN8-F1
#
_cell.length_a   1.000
_cell.length_b   1.000
_cell.length_c   1.000
_cell.angle_alpha   90.00
_cell.angle_beta   90.00
_cell.angle_gamma   90.00
#
_symmetry.space_group_name_H-M   'P 1'
#
loop_
_entity.id
_entity.type
_entity.pdbx_description
1 polymer ?
#
loop_
_entity_poly.entity_id
_entity_poly.type
_entity_poly.pdbx_seq_one_letter_code
_entity_poly.pdbx_strand_id
1 'polypeptide(L)'
;MAAEILSFEKNESENAYYATFVSDGNPVTIQIKNKGGLVTVFAGIDDLEPAPLYPNASQNSGAPNVIFRIVGIANGINITIRSSSEVLEAKMIKEE
;
A
#
# COMPACT_ATOMS: atom_id res chain seq x y z
N MET A 1 11.04 -9.04 13.66
CA MET A 1 10.46 -8.36 12.46
C MET A 1 10.88 -9.08 11.19
N ALA A 2 9.96 -9.84 10.60
CA ALA A 2 10.13 -10.43 9.27
C ALA A 2 9.50 -9.51 8.21
N ALA A 3 10.08 -9.48 7.01
CA ALA A 3 9.51 -8.77 5.87
C ALA A 3 8.70 -9.75 5.01
N GLU A 4 7.48 -9.37 4.66
CA GLU A 4 6.59 -10.09 3.75
C GLU A 4 6.58 -9.39 2.38
N ILE A 5 6.65 -10.18 1.30
CA ILE A 5 6.60 -9.63 -0.06
C ILE A 5 5.14 -9.38 -0.42
N LEU A 6 4.83 -8.15 -0.85
CA LEU A 6 3.50 -7.79 -1.33
C LEU A 6 3.41 -8.02 -2.84
N SER A 7 2.40 -8.76 -3.27
CA SER A 7 2.08 -8.97 -4.68
C SER A 7 1.13 -7.89 -5.17
N PHE A 8 1.45 -7.25 -6.29
CA PHE A 8 0.62 -6.25 -6.93
C PHE A 8 -0.02 -6.79 -8.20
N GLU A 9 -1.33 -6.63 -8.35
CA GLU A 9 -2.09 -7.00 -9.53
C GLU A 9 -2.46 -5.74 -10.33
N LYS A 10 -2.33 -5.81 -11.65
CA LYS A 10 -2.72 -4.70 -12.54
C LYS A 10 -4.22 -4.75 -12.80
N ASN A 11 -4.93 -3.69 -12.44
CA ASN A 11 -6.28 -3.45 -12.92
C ASN A 11 -6.21 -2.74 -14.28
N GLU A 12 -6.59 -3.43 -15.34
CA GLU A 12 -6.52 -2.89 -16.70
C GLU A 12 -7.51 -1.74 -16.94
N SER A 13 -8.67 -1.75 -16.28
CA SER A 13 -9.69 -0.71 -16.47
C SER A 13 -9.28 0.62 -15.85
N GLU A 14 -8.55 0.59 -14.75
CA GLU A 14 -8.08 1.80 -14.04
C GLU A 14 -6.62 2.15 -14.37
N ASN A 15 -5.94 1.30 -15.15
CA ASN A 15 -4.51 1.39 -15.44
C ASN A 15 -3.67 1.63 -14.18
N ALA A 16 -3.97 0.89 -13.11
CA ALA A 16 -3.33 1.02 -11.79
C ALA A 16 -3.00 -0.36 -11.21
N TYR A 17 -2.07 -0.39 -10.26
CA TYR A 17 -1.61 -1.60 -9.59
C TYR A 17 -2.10 -1.62 -8.15
N TYR A 18 -2.60 -2.77 -7.70
CA TYR A 18 -3.23 -2.94 -6.40
C TYR A 18 -2.63 -4.09 -5.61
N ALA A 19 -2.46 -3.90 -4.30
CA ALA A 19 -2.17 -4.96 -3.35
C ALA A 19 -3.05 -4.78 -2.11
N THR A 20 -3.57 -5.89 -1.58
CA THR A 20 -4.47 -5.86 -0.42
C THR A 20 -4.01 -6.85 0.64
N PHE A 21 -4.09 -6.46 1.91
CA PHE A 21 -3.86 -7.36 3.05
C PHE A 21 -4.77 -6.99 4.22
N VAL A 22 -4.98 -7.93 5.14
CA VAL A 22 -5.78 -7.70 6.35
C VAL A 22 -4.86 -7.26 7.49
N SER A 23 -5.19 -6.14 8.13
CA SER A 23 -4.48 -5.65 9.32
C SER A 23 -4.69 -6.60 10.50
N ASP A 24 -3.60 -6.98 11.17
CA ASP A 24 -3.65 -7.72 12.45
C ASP A 24 -3.73 -6.79 13.68
N GLY A 25 -3.83 -5.48 13.47
CA GLY A 25 -3.90 -4.47 14.53
C GLY A 25 -2.55 -3.85 14.92
N ASN A 26 -1.45 -4.42 14.43
CA ASN A 26 -0.10 -3.94 14.69
C ASN A 26 0.37 -2.91 13.65
N PRO A 27 1.28 -1.99 14.02
CA PRO A 27 1.94 -1.12 13.05
C PRO A 27 2.65 -1.89 11.94
N VAL A 28 2.52 -1.39 10.71
CA VAL A 28 3.23 -1.94 9.56
C VAL A 28 3.95 -0.84 8.79
N THR A 29 5.18 -1.14 8.38
CA THR A 29 5.95 -0.30 7.47
C THR A 29 5.95 -0.92 6.08
N ILE A 30 5.54 -0.15 5.07
CA ILE A 30 5.45 -0.59 3.68
C ILE A 30 6.50 0.14 2.85
N GLN A 31 7.34 -0.61 2.15
CA GLN A 31 8.37 -0.09 1.27
C GLN A 31 8.06 -0.52 -0.16
N ILE A 32 7.98 0.43 -1.08
CA ILE A 32 7.59 0.19 -2.47
C ILE A 32 8.63 0.80 -3.39
N LYS A 33 9.12 -0.01 -4.32
CA LYS A 33 9.94 0.40 -5.45
C LYS A 33 9.09 0.42 -6.72
N ASN A 34 8.90 1.58 -7.33
CA ASN A 34 8.09 1.74 -8.54
C ASN A 34 8.77 2.69 -9.56
N LYS A 35 8.16 2.86 -10.73
CA LYS A 35 8.67 3.76 -11.79
C LYS A 35 8.35 5.26 -11.56
N GLY A 36 8.02 5.68 -10.33
CA GLY A 36 7.50 7.02 -10.00
C GLY A 36 5.98 7.11 -10.07
N GLY A 37 5.36 8.26 -9.80
CA GLY A 37 3.90 8.45 -9.80
C GLY A 37 3.26 8.47 -8.40
N LEU A 38 1.93 8.40 -8.36
CA LEU A 38 1.16 8.47 -7.11
C LEU A 38 0.98 7.09 -6.50
N VAL A 39 1.28 6.97 -5.21
CA VAL A 39 0.91 5.81 -4.39
C VAL A 39 0.02 6.27 -3.23
N THR A 40 -1.13 5.62 -3.13
CA THR A 40 -2.19 5.92 -2.16
C THR A 40 -2.52 4.66 -1.39
N VAL A 41 -2.69 4.77 -0.07
CA VAL A 41 -3.12 3.66 0.77
C VAL A 41 -4.55 3.92 1.23
N PHE A 42 -5.38 2.89 1.25
CA PHE A 42 -6.76 2.93 1.69
C PHE A 42 -6.99 1.90 2.80
N ALA A 43 -7.90 2.21 3.72
CA ALA A 43 -8.40 1.28 4.72
C ALA A 43 -9.91 1.15 4.59
N GLY A 44 -10.43 -0.07 4.61
CA GLY A 44 -11.85 -0.34 4.50
C GLY A 44 -12.25 -1.70 5.05
N ILE A 45 -13.56 -1.88 5.19
CA ILE A 45 -14.18 -3.19 5.44
C ILE A 45 -14.94 -3.53 4.16
N ASP A 46 -15.07 -4.82 3.85
CA ASP A 46 -15.96 -5.27 2.76
C ASP A 46 -17.36 -4.64 2.92
N ASP A 47 -17.96 -4.25 1.79
CA ASP A 47 -19.24 -3.53 1.68
C ASP A 47 -19.28 -2.04 2.12
N LEU A 48 -18.13 -1.43 2.46
CA LEU A 48 -18.04 0.01 2.72
C LEU A 48 -17.07 0.74 1.78
N GLU A 49 -17.32 2.02 1.55
CA GLU A 49 -16.40 2.86 0.78
C GLU A 49 -15.08 3.03 1.57
N PRO A 50 -13.92 2.63 0.99
CA PRO A 50 -12.66 2.65 1.71
C PRO A 50 -12.15 4.08 1.91
N ALA A 51 -11.64 4.37 3.11
CA ALA A 51 -11.11 5.67 3.46
C ALA A 51 -9.63 5.79 3.05
N PRO A 52 -9.21 6.89 2.39
CA PRO A 52 -7.80 7.11 2.09
C PRO A 52 -7.02 7.39 3.38
N LEU A 53 -5.91 6.68 3.57
CA LEU A 53 -4.95 6.93 4.64
C LEU A 53 -3.95 8.00 4.21
N TYR A 54 -3.60 8.89 5.14
CA TYR A 54 -2.54 9.88 4.94
C TYR A 54 -1.31 9.51 5.78
N PRO A 55 -0.09 9.67 5.25
CA PRO A 55 0.26 10.42 4.05
C PRO A 55 0.10 9.63 2.73
N ASN A 56 -0.33 10.33 1.67
CA ASN A 56 -0.22 9.87 0.29
C ASN A 56 1.15 10.30 -0.28
N ALA A 57 1.79 9.44 -1.06
CA ALA A 57 3.07 9.77 -1.66
C ALA A 57 2.89 10.09 -3.14
N SER A 58 3.03 11.36 -3.50
CA SER A 58 3.16 11.78 -4.89
C SER A 58 4.63 11.93 -5.22
N GLN A 59 5.14 11.11 -6.14
CA GLN A 59 6.54 11.18 -6.57
C GLN A 59 6.62 11.71 -8.00
N ASN A 60 7.53 12.67 -8.22
CA ASN A 60 7.94 13.04 -9.57
C ASN A 60 8.54 11.83 -10.28
N SER A 61 8.29 11.72 -11.59
CA SER A 61 8.84 10.66 -12.44
C SER A 61 10.36 10.54 -12.22
N GLY A 62 10.82 9.38 -11.75
CA GLY A 62 12.25 9.11 -11.53
C GLY A 62 12.72 9.02 -10.06
N ALA A 63 11.91 9.39 -9.05
CA ALA A 63 12.16 8.99 -7.67
C ALA A 63 11.52 7.60 -7.44
N PRO A 64 12.28 6.54 -7.16
CA PRO A 64 11.75 5.18 -7.29
C PRO A 64 11.25 4.54 -5.99
N ASN A 65 11.27 5.22 -4.84
CA ASN A 65 11.09 4.56 -3.54
C ASN A 65 10.11 5.31 -2.65
N VAL A 66 9.02 4.64 -2.26
CA VAL A 66 8.03 5.14 -1.30
C VAL A 66 8.11 4.33 -0.01
N ILE A 67 8.05 5.01 1.13
CA ILE A 67 7.92 4.36 2.44
C ILE A 67 6.70 4.93 3.15
N PHE A 68 5.80 4.05 3.58
CA PHE A 68 4.65 4.38 4.42
C PHE A 68 4.79 3.68 5.76
N ARG A 69 4.31 4.32 6.81
CA ARG A 69 4.08 3.67 8.10
C ARG A 69 2.61 3.80 8.45
N ILE A 70 1.95 2.68 8.64
CA ILE A 70 0.54 2.59 8.97
C ILE A 70 0.42 2.22 10.45
N VAL A 71 -0.34 3.01 11.19
CA VAL A 71 -0.55 2.85 12.64
C VAL A 71 -2.01 3.09 12.98
N GLY A 72 -2.47 2.51 14.09
CA GLY A 72 -3.81 2.77 14.62
C GLY A 72 -4.95 2.18 13.79
N ILE A 73 -4.68 1.18 12.95
CA ILE A 73 -5.69 0.42 12.22
C ILE A 73 -6.11 -0.77 13.07
N ALA A 74 -7.42 -0.96 13.26
CA ALA A 74 -7.95 -2.10 13.99
C ALA A 74 -7.65 -3.45 13.29
N ASN A 75 -7.67 -4.54 14.05
CA ASN A 75 -7.56 -5.89 13.50
C ASN A 75 -8.80 -6.20 12.62
N GLY A 76 -8.58 -6.83 11.48
CA GLY A 76 -9.62 -7.25 10.53
C GLY A 76 -9.97 -6.21 9.46
N ILE A 77 -9.29 -5.06 9.43
CA ILE A 77 -9.49 -4.02 8.41
C ILE A 77 -8.65 -4.35 7.17
N ASN A 78 -9.26 -4.30 5.99
CA ASN A 78 -8.57 -4.45 4.72
C ASN A 78 -7.79 -3.18 4.41
N ILE A 79 -6.49 -3.33 4.15
CA ILE A 79 -5.61 -2.27 3.67
C ILE A 79 -5.32 -2.52 2.20
N THR A 80 -5.67 -1.56 1.36
CA THR A 80 -5.45 -1.60 -0.09
C THR A 80 -4.45 -0.53 -0.48
N ILE A 81 -3.40 -0.92 -1.20
CA ILE A 81 -2.39 0.00 -1.73
C ILE A 81 -2.62 0.13 -3.23
N ARG A 82 -2.74 1.36 -3.72
CA ARG A 82 -2.87 1.67 -5.14
C ARG A 82 -1.62 2.41 -5.62
N SER A 83 -1.02 1.93 -6.70
CA SER A 83 0.05 2.63 -7.43
C SER A 83 -0.41 2.98 -8.84
N SER A 84 -0.21 4.23 -9.26
CA SER A 84 -0.50 4.67 -10.64
C SER A 84 0.48 4.12 -11.69
N SER A 85 1.55 3.47 -11.24
CA SER A 85 2.67 3.02 -12.06
C SER A 85 3.13 1.64 -11.66
N GLU A 86 3.83 0.96 -12.56
CA GLU A 86 4.35 -0.39 -12.35
C GLU A 86 5.22 -0.48 -11.08
N VAL A 87 4.87 -1.44 -10.23
CA VAL A 87 5.59 -1.79 -9.00
C VAL A 87 6.63 -2.85 -9.33
N LEU A 88 7.89 -2.56 -9.03
CA LEU A 88 9.03 -3.46 -9.28
C LEU A 88 9.30 -4.36 -8.07
N GLU A 89 9.14 -3.83 -6.86
CA GLU A 89 9.29 -4.56 -5.61
C GLU A 89 8.43 -3.90 -4.53
N ALA A 90 7.79 -4.70 -3.68
CA ALA A 90 7.10 -4.18 -2.49
C ALA A 90 7.26 -5.13 -1.30
N LYS A 91 7.54 -4.55 -0.13
CA LYS A 91 7.77 -5.28 1.13
C LYS A 91 6.99 -4.65 2.26
N MET A 92 6.36 -5.48 3.08
CA MET A 92 5.72 -5.12 4.33
C MET A 92 6.57 -5.61 5.49
N ILE A 93 6.84 -4.76 6.48
CA ILE A 93 7.57 -5.09 7.70
C ILE A 93 6.61 -4.88 8.86
N LYS A 94 6.27 -5.96 9.56
CA LYS A 94 5.46 -5.90 10.78
C LYS A 94 6.36 -5.53 11.97
N GLU A 95 5.94 -4.53 12.73
CA GLU A 95 6.55 -4.15 14.01
C GLU A 95 5.92 -5.04 15.10
N GLU A 96 6.74 -5.77 15.86
CA GLU A 96 6.30 -6.63 16.98
C GLU A 96 6.26 -5.85 18.30
#